data_AF-A0A3B4GXT5-F1
#
_entry.id   AF-A0A3B4GXT5-F1
#
_cell.length_a   1.000
_cell.length_b   1.000
_cell.length_c   1.000
_cell.angle_alpha   90.00
_cell.angle_beta   90.00
_cell.angle_gamma   90.00
#
_symmetry.space_group_name_H-M   'P 1'
#
loop_
_entity.id
_entity.type
_entity.pdbx_description
1 polymer ?
#
loop_
_entity_poly.entity_id
_entity_poly.type
_entity_poly.pdbx_seq_one_letter_code
_entity_poly.pdbx_strand_id
1 'polypeptide(L)'
;MSEIKPPTSRDDESSLTLSDVRKLFSDCYILPVLCPRLNNKHFLQTMKHMSSLLQLLPQKFQPKMLSEFTEERVVESKMQLCELGTGCEFSGWFAKHLSSGAFKYGLICLIRENSQGKITQEDASKMCEKTFGSIQILCCKTLETTLWLDKQPLPKTDEETDVFVEREQQGCTFYLKHNDDMALKVINEVIMTLTKEINVLLGNRIASGHLPVLGQLLMCDDLQDVRKTLAKNQIRDSAETESSSFSPAAPGTEIPEEWHDCLDMNVLNNFEEEEYVGYSIDDKYIYAVIVEELPGHNGRYSWRYKIDIGEDEPIEVSCVDLFQFKREKKVKTERRKCMEPGPQKKTLKPEENTCMELEPLTGAVPHSSELSTNSLPASVEEAKREIDKCLAEIWRLPEEERHKAIKRLYLRWHPDKNLDCQSLASEAFKYLQNQIDELSKPKAAGSTFSSRNTYFRGFYEEWNQEARYHRNTRERFSRGYRGFHSYNFWTHNENVPREEARRWCRQARCDLNAAHKDTGGGSTEWCLFKVHQAVEKSLIAACYKRNGQRPNSSSISATAAQVSRYSLQLRDLPEIVKNLQTLGVDPKKTQYPNCHPYPHIPNGQFRSENEMLALNKASELLNKIEAYVN
;
A
#
# COMPACT_ATOMS: atom_id res chain seq x y z
N MET A 1 -41.91 22.25 -24.73
CA MET A 1 -42.67 23.47 -25.07
C MET A 1 -43.72 23.07 -26.09
N SER A 2 -44.98 23.31 -25.80
CA SER A 2 -46.06 23.11 -26.78
C SER A 2 -46.48 24.48 -27.28
N GLU A 3 -46.25 24.75 -28.56
CA GLU A 3 -46.69 25.99 -29.21
C GLU A 3 -48.22 25.94 -29.38
N ILE A 4 -48.92 26.98 -28.94
CA ILE A 4 -50.36 27.08 -29.10
C ILE A 4 -50.66 28.01 -30.25
N LYS A 5 -51.38 27.48 -31.23
CA LYS A 5 -51.86 28.27 -32.35
C LYS A 5 -53.03 29.14 -31.87
N PRO A 6 -53.00 30.47 -32.10
CA PRO A 6 -54.18 31.30 -31.89
C PRO A 6 -55.28 30.87 -32.87
N PRO A 7 -56.57 30.99 -32.48
CA PRO A 7 -57.69 30.56 -33.30
C PRO A 7 -57.72 31.35 -34.61
N THR A 8 -57.43 30.67 -35.72
CA THR A 8 -57.74 31.16 -37.07
C THR A 8 -59.14 30.70 -37.43
N SER A 9 -60.01 31.65 -37.75
CA SER A 9 -61.38 31.42 -38.19
C SER A 9 -61.45 30.46 -39.38
N ARG A 10 -61.96 29.24 -39.17
CA ARG A 10 -62.97 28.52 -40.00
C ARG A 10 -63.04 27.02 -39.65
N ASP A 11 -64.24 26.64 -39.24
CA ASP A 11 -64.97 25.37 -39.17
C ASP A 11 -64.26 24.00 -39.22
N ASP A 12 -64.69 23.16 -38.25
CA ASP A 12 -64.66 21.70 -38.18
C ASP A 12 -63.43 20.92 -37.66
N GLU A 13 -62.75 21.44 -36.62
CA GLU A 13 -62.15 20.58 -35.58
C GLU A 13 -62.31 21.25 -34.21
N SER A 14 -62.80 20.52 -33.21
CA SER A 14 -63.04 21.04 -31.86
C SER A 14 -61.72 21.43 -31.18
N SER A 15 -61.29 22.67 -31.37
CA SER A 15 -60.13 23.24 -30.70
C SER A 15 -60.48 23.54 -29.23
N LEU A 16 -59.70 22.97 -28.32
CA LEU A 16 -59.80 23.21 -26.87
C LEU A 16 -59.67 24.71 -26.59
N THR A 17 -60.68 25.30 -25.95
CA THR A 17 -60.61 26.71 -25.57
C THR A 17 -59.67 26.90 -24.37
N LEU A 18 -59.15 28.11 -24.19
CA LEU A 18 -58.29 28.45 -23.05
C LEU A 18 -59.01 28.23 -21.69
N SER A 19 -60.35 28.30 -21.70
CA SER A 19 -61.23 27.92 -20.59
C SER A 19 -61.20 26.41 -20.31
N ASP A 20 -61.23 25.58 -21.35
CA ASP A 20 -61.21 24.11 -21.23
C ASP A 20 -59.85 23.61 -20.72
N VAL A 21 -58.76 24.23 -21.19
CA VAL A 21 -57.40 24.01 -20.67
C VAL A 21 -57.31 24.39 -19.19
N ARG A 22 -57.93 25.51 -18.77
CA ARG A 22 -57.94 25.95 -17.37
C ARG A 22 -58.68 24.96 -16.44
N LYS A 23 -59.68 24.24 -16.97
CA LYS A 23 -60.42 23.19 -16.25
C LYS A 23 -59.66 21.87 -16.18
N LEU A 24 -58.94 21.49 -17.23
CA LEU A 24 -58.12 20.26 -17.30
C LEU A 24 -56.83 20.34 -16.46
N PHE A 25 -56.33 21.56 -16.19
CA PHE A 25 -55.08 21.80 -15.47
C PHE A 25 -55.26 22.58 -14.16
N SER A 26 -56.43 22.52 -13.51
CA SER A 26 -56.69 23.21 -12.23
C SER A 26 -55.67 22.85 -11.14
N ASP A 27 -55.03 21.69 -11.26
CA ASP A 27 -54.13 21.12 -10.26
C ASP A 27 -52.64 21.29 -10.65
N CYS A 28 -52.35 22.02 -11.74
CA CYS A 28 -50.98 22.32 -12.19
C CYS A 28 -50.85 23.79 -12.60
N TYR A 29 -50.06 24.55 -11.84
CA TYR A 29 -49.75 25.96 -12.17
C TYR A 29 -48.99 26.06 -13.50
N ILE A 30 -49.67 26.47 -14.57
CA ILE A 30 -49.10 26.73 -15.90
C ILE A 30 -49.14 28.24 -16.14
N LEU A 31 -48.01 28.83 -16.56
CA LEU A 31 -47.92 30.25 -16.93
C LEU A 31 -47.96 30.41 -18.45
N PRO A 32 -48.80 31.30 -19.01
CA PRO A 32 -48.70 31.73 -20.40
C PRO A 32 -47.52 32.70 -20.56
N VAL A 33 -46.59 32.38 -21.45
CA VAL A 33 -45.40 33.21 -21.72
C VAL A 33 -45.44 33.70 -23.16
N LEU A 34 -45.34 35.02 -23.30
CA LEU A 34 -45.12 35.72 -24.56
C LEU A 34 -43.62 35.84 -24.81
N CYS A 35 -43.13 35.27 -25.92
CA CYS A 35 -41.73 35.40 -26.32
C CYS A 35 -41.57 36.51 -27.38
N PRO A 36 -41.01 37.69 -27.05
CA PRO A 36 -40.92 38.81 -27.99
C PRO A 36 -39.97 38.54 -29.16
N ARG A 37 -39.02 37.62 -28.99
CA ARG A 37 -37.99 37.28 -29.98
C ARG A 37 -38.45 36.26 -31.03
N LEU A 38 -39.57 35.59 -30.79
CA LEU A 38 -40.16 34.59 -31.69
C LEU A 38 -41.53 35.07 -32.21
N ASN A 39 -41.58 36.32 -32.67
CA ASN A 39 -42.77 36.92 -33.27
C ASN A 39 -44.02 36.90 -32.35
N ASN A 40 -43.84 37.14 -31.05
CA ASN A 40 -44.90 37.13 -30.02
C ASN A 40 -45.69 35.81 -29.92
N LYS A 41 -45.08 34.67 -30.23
CA LYS A 41 -45.70 33.36 -30.02
C LYS A 41 -45.99 33.09 -28.53
N HIS A 42 -47.14 32.46 -28.28
CA HIS A 42 -47.66 32.16 -26.95
C HIS A 42 -47.34 30.71 -26.59
N PHE A 43 -46.66 30.52 -25.47
CA PHE A 43 -46.32 29.20 -24.94
C PHE A 43 -47.02 28.96 -23.61
N LEU A 44 -47.52 27.74 -23.39
CA LEU A 44 -47.90 27.28 -22.06
C LEU A 44 -46.77 26.45 -21.47
N GLN A 45 -46.33 26.83 -20.27
CA GLN A 45 -45.27 26.13 -19.55
C GLN A 45 -45.69 25.87 -18.10
N THR A 46 -45.49 24.65 -17.63
CA THR A 46 -45.68 24.30 -16.22
C THR A 46 -44.64 25.04 -15.36
N MET A 47 -45.04 25.51 -14.18
CA MET A 47 -44.15 26.25 -13.26
C MET A 47 -42.89 25.48 -12.85
N LYS A 48 -42.92 24.13 -12.93
CA LYS A 48 -41.74 23.28 -12.75
C LYS A 48 -40.59 23.58 -13.74
N HIS A 49 -40.85 24.30 -14.84
CA HIS A 49 -39.85 24.69 -15.83
C HIS A 49 -39.62 26.21 -15.93
N MET A 50 -39.92 26.96 -14.85
CA MET A 50 -39.66 28.42 -14.76
C MET A 50 -38.19 28.79 -14.97
N SER A 51 -37.25 27.98 -14.48
CA SER A 51 -35.81 28.18 -14.68
C SER A 51 -35.40 28.26 -16.15
N SER A 52 -36.01 27.43 -17.00
CA SER A 52 -35.77 27.41 -18.45
C SER A 52 -36.26 28.68 -19.16
N LEU A 53 -37.30 29.32 -18.62
CA LEU A 53 -37.86 30.56 -19.18
C LEU A 53 -37.05 31.79 -18.77
N LEU A 54 -36.53 31.82 -17.53
CA LEU A 54 -35.64 32.87 -17.06
C LEU A 54 -34.37 32.96 -17.92
N GLN A 55 -33.88 31.84 -18.44
CA GLN A 55 -32.74 31.79 -19.38
C GLN A 55 -33.04 32.38 -20.76
N LEU A 56 -34.31 32.55 -21.14
CA LEU A 56 -34.70 33.17 -22.42
C LEU A 56 -34.77 34.71 -22.34
N LEU A 57 -34.72 35.28 -21.14
CA LEU A 57 -34.69 36.73 -20.96
C LEU A 57 -33.40 37.30 -21.56
N PRO A 58 -33.42 38.52 -22.14
CA PRO A 58 -32.20 39.23 -22.50
C PRO A 58 -31.25 39.32 -21.30
N GLN A 59 -29.94 39.19 -21.51
CA GLN A 59 -28.93 39.08 -20.44
C GLN A 59 -29.04 40.18 -19.37
N LYS A 60 -29.44 41.40 -19.75
CA LYS A 60 -29.68 42.54 -18.84
C LYS A 60 -30.88 42.38 -17.88
N PHE A 61 -31.78 41.45 -18.16
CA PHE A 61 -32.98 41.16 -17.38
C PHE A 61 -32.99 39.75 -16.79
N GLN A 62 -31.94 38.96 -17.03
CA GLN A 62 -31.80 37.66 -16.38
C GLN A 62 -31.53 37.89 -14.89
N PRO A 63 -32.37 37.35 -13.99
CA PRO A 63 -32.07 37.39 -12.57
C PRO A 63 -30.79 36.61 -12.33
N LYS A 64 -29.92 37.16 -11.50
CA LYS A 64 -28.68 36.51 -11.12
C LYS A 64 -28.88 35.73 -9.82
N MET A 65 -28.14 34.65 -9.64
CA MET A 65 -28.23 33.88 -8.40
C MET A 65 -27.61 34.68 -7.25
N LEU A 66 -28.19 34.60 -6.05
CA LEU A 66 -27.62 35.26 -4.86
C LEU A 66 -26.17 34.81 -4.61
N SER A 67 -25.86 33.55 -4.90
CA SER A 67 -24.50 32.98 -4.81
C SER A 67 -23.48 33.64 -5.76
N GLU A 68 -23.90 34.46 -6.72
CA GLU A 68 -22.98 35.22 -7.57
C GLU A 68 -22.46 36.51 -6.90
N PHE A 69 -23.17 37.01 -5.88
CA PHE A 69 -22.85 38.27 -5.18
C PHE A 69 -22.65 38.08 -3.68
N THR A 70 -22.99 36.90 -3.16
CA THR A 70 -22.79 36.53 -1.77
C THR A 70 -21.65 35.54 -1.62
N GLU A 71 -20.85 35.74 -0.57
CA GLU A 71 -19.75 34.86 -0.20
C GLU A 71 -19.90 34.52 1.28
N GLU A 72 -19.76 33.24 1.62
CA GLU A 72 -19.76 32.80 3.01
C GLU A 72 -18.32 32.80 3.54
N ARG A 73 -18.09 33.39 4.73
CA ARG A 73 -16.77 33.48 5.34
C ARG A 73 -16.82 33.17 6.82
N VAL A 74 -15.73 32.62 7.35
CA VAL A 74 -15.58 32.36 8.78
C VAL A 74 -15.54 33.66 9.57
N VAL A 75 -16.20 33.65 10.73
CA VAL A 75 -16.11 34.74 11.71
C VAL A 75 -14.82 34.58 12.52
N GLU A 76 -13.71 35.07 11.98
CA GLU A 76 -12.36 34.92 12.58
C GLU A 76 -12.30 35.34 14.06
N SER A 77 -13.02 36.40 14.44
CA SER A 77 -13.03 36.91 15.82
C SER A 77 -13.68 35.96 16.84
N LYS A 78 -14.54 35.04 16.38
CA LYS A 78 -15.20 34.02 17.20
C LYS A 78 -14.59 32.63 17.01
N MET A 79 -13.73 32.46 16.00
CA MET A 79 -13.06 31.21 15.72
C MET A 79 -11.97 30.96 16.77
N GLN A 80 -12.12 29.86 17.52
CA GLN A 80 -11.10 29.39 18.46
C GLN A 80 -10.56 28.06 17.96
N LEU A 81 -9.24 27.96 17.76
CA LEU A 81 -8.60 26.69 17.43
C LEU A 81 -8.77 25.70 18.58
N CYS A 82 -8.86 24.41 18.23
CA CYS A 82 -8.92 23.35 19.21
C CYS A 82 -7.63 23.29 20.03
N GLU A 83 -7.78 23.19 21.35
CA GLU A 83 -6.67 23.16 22.32
C GLU A 83 -5.75 21.94 22.13
N LEU A 84 -6.28 20.87 21.53
CA LEU A 84 -5.54 19.63 21.24
C LEU A 84 -4.63 19.75 19.99
N GLY A 85 -4.85 20.75 19.14
CA GLY A 85 -4.06 20.98 17.92
C GLY A 85 -3.92 19.71 17.05
N THR A 86 -2.68 19.32 16.75
CA THR A 86 -2.36 18.10 15.98
C THR A 86 -2.70 16.79 16.71
N GLY A 87 -2.95 16.84 18.02
CA GLY A 87 -3.38 15.70 18.82
C GLY A 87 -4.90 15.49 18.86
N CYS A 88 -5.68 16.33 18.17
CA CYS A 88 -7.14 16.17 18.10
C CYS A 88 -7.51 14.89 17.33
N GLU A 89 -8.21 13.97 18.00
CA GLU A 89 -8.64 12.70 17.39
C GLU A 89 -9.60 12.91 16.22
N PHE A 90 -10.55 13.86 16.33
CA PHE A 90 -11.55 14.13 15.31
C PHE A 90 -10.93 14.59 13.98
N SER A 91 -10.13 15.68 14.00
CA SER A 91 -9.43 16.13 12.79
C SER A 91 -8.32 15.17 12.36
N GLY A 92 -7.64 14.55 13.33
CA GLY A 92 -6.60 13.55 13.09
C GLY A 92 -7.13 12.33 12.35
N TRP A 93 -8.39 11.94 12.57
CA TRP A 93 -9.04 10.86 11.85
C TRP A 93 -9.11 11.15 10.34
N PHE A 94 -9.55 12.34 9.93
CA PHE A 94 -9.59 12.74 8.51
C PHE A 94 -8.19 12.89 7.91
N ALA A 95 -7.27 13.52 8.64
CA ALA A 95 -5.88 13.66 8.19
C ALA A 95 -5.22 12.29 7.95
N LYS A 96 -5.48 11.31 8.83
CA LYS A 96 -5.00 9.93 8.69
C LYS A 96 -5.61 9.23 7.47
N HIS A 97 -6.90 9.41 7.20
CA HIS A 97 -7.54 8.79 6.04
C HIS A 97 -7.06 9.40 4.72
N LEU A 98 -6.88 10.73 4.66
CA LEU A 98 -6.33 11.40 3.47
C LEU A 98 -4.88 11.01 3.18
N SER A 99 -4.08 10.80 4.22
CA SER A 99 -2.67 10.37 4.09
C SER A 99 -2.49 8.85 3.98
N SER A 100 -3.57 8.07 4.05
CA SER A 100 -3.52 6.61 3.98
C SER A 100 -3.10 6.12 2.59
N GLY A 101 -2.13 5.20 2.55
CA GLY A 101 -1.76 4.50 1.31
C GLY A 101 -2.93 3.72 0.70
N ALA A 102 -3.82 3.17 1.53
CA ALA A 102 -5.01 2.48 1.06
C ALA A 102 -5.97 3.44 0.32
N PHE A 103 -6.20 4.64 0.87
CA PHE A 103 -7.03 5.64 0.22
C PHE A 103 -6.40 6.13 -1.09
N LYS A 104 -5.09 6.43 -1.09
CA LYS A 104 -4.33 6.79 -2.29
C LYS A 104 -4.50 5.74 -3.38
N TYR A 105 -4.36 4.46 -3.03
CA TYR A 105 -4.55 3.34 -3.93
C TYR A 105 -5.97 3.30 -4.53
N GLY A 106 -7.00 3.42 -3.69
CA GLY A 106 -8.39 3.47 -4.13
C GLY A 106 -8.67 4.62 -5.08
N LEU A 107 -8.13 5.81 -4.79
CA LEU A 107 -8.28 7.00 -5.63
C LEU A 107 -7.56 6.83 -6.98
N ILE A 108 -6.36 6.23 -7.00
CA ILE A 108 -5.64 5.89 -8.24
C ILE A 108 -6.49 4.97 -9.13
N CYS A 109 -7.06 3.90 -8.56
CA CYS A 109 -7.95 2.99 -9.28
C CYS A 109 -9.14 3.75 -9.89
N LEU A 110 -9.76 4.64 -9.11
CA LEU A 110 -10.91 5.43 -9.54
C LEU A 110 -10.55 6.40 -10.67
N ILE A 111 -9.42 7.11 -10.59
CA ILE A 111 -8.92 8.02 -11.63
C ILE A 111 -8.64 7.24 -12.92
N ARG A 112 -7.98 6.09 -12.81
CA ARG A 112 -7.65 5.25 -13.96
C ARG A 112 -8.90 4.72 -14.65
N GLU A 113 -9.86 4.19 -13.91
CA GLU A 113 -11.15 3.72 -14.44
C GLU A 113 -11.90 4.85 -15.16
N ASN A 114 -12.01 6.01 -14.51
CA ASN A 114 -12.70 7.16 -15.08
C ASN A 114 -12.00 7.70 -16.35
N SER A 115 -10.68 7.56 -16.44
CA SER A 115 -9.90 7.90 -17.63
C SER A 115 -9.87 6.81 -18.70
N GLN A 116 -10.51 5.65 -18.46
CA GLN A 116 -10.40 4.44 -19.29
C GLN A 116 -8.95 4.00 -19.52
N GLY A 117 -8.11 4.16 -18.50
CA GLY A 117 -6.68 3.81 -18.53
C GLY A 117 -5.78 4.78 -19.29
N LYS A 118 -6.28 5.96 -19.72
CA LYS A 118 -5.46 6.99 -20.37
C LYS A 118 -4.46 7.65 -19.43
N ILE A 119 -4.81 7.77 -18.14
CA ILE A 119 -3.92 8.26 -17.10
C ILE A 119 -3.12 7.07 -16.57
N THR A 120 -1.79 7.20 -16.58
CA THR A 120 -0.87 6.17 -16.06
C THR A 120 -0.96 6.10 -14.53
N GLN A 121 -0.44 5.03 -13.93
CA GLN A 121 -0.40 4.91 -12.47
C GLN A 121 0.49 5.98 -11.85
N GLU A 122 1.63 6.28 -12.47
CA GLU A 122 2.55 7.34 -12.02
C GLU A 122 1.90 8.72 -12.11
N ASP A 123 1.19 9.02 -13.20
CA ASP A 123 0.50 10.30 -13.33
C ASP A 123 -0.64 10.43 -12.33
N ALA A 124 -1.41 9.36 -12.11
CA ALA A 124 -2.45 9.33 -11.08
C ALA A 124 -1.86 9.49 -9.67
N SER A 125 -0.71 8.87 -9.38
CA SER A 125 -0.01 9.03 -8.10
C SER A 125 0.45 10.47 -7.88
N LYS A 126 1.08 11.09 -8.89
CA LYS A 126 1.49 12.51 -8.83
C LYS A 126 0.29 13.44 -8.64
N MET A 127 -0.84 13.15 -9.28
CA MET A 127 -2.08 13.88 -9.07
C MET A 127 -2.55 13.78 -7.62
N CYS A 128 -2.55 12.57 -7.04
CA CYS A 128 -2.92 12.36 -5.65
C CYS A 128 -1.99 13.11 -4.68
N GLU A 129 -0.67 13.00 -4.87
CA GLU A 129 0.33 13.70 -4.05
C GLU A 129 0.15 15.22 -4.09
N LYS A 130 -0.07 15.78 -5.29
CA LYS A 130 -0.37 17.21 -5.46
C LYS A 130 -1.67 17.57 -4.74
N THR A 131 -2.74 16.80 -4.93
CA THR A 131 -4.05 17.07 -4.31
C THR A 131 -3.98 17.01 -2.79
N PHE A 132 -3.32 16.01 -2.21
CA PHE A 132 -3.23 15.84 -0.76
C PHE A 132 -2.31 16.88 -0.11
N GLY A 133 -1.22 17.26 -0.78
CA GLY A 133 -0.35 18.35 -0.33
C GLY A 133 -1.02 19.73 -0.37
N SER A 134 -2.14 19.85 -1.09
CA SER A 134 -2.94 21.06 -1.22
C SER A 134 -4.11 21.15 -0.23
N ILE A 135 -4.29 20.16 0.66
CA ILE A 135 -5.40 20.14 1.64
C ILE A 135 -4.82 20.31 3.05
N GLN A 136 -5.25 21.35 3.75
CA GLN A 136 -4.97 21.54 5.17
C GLN A 136 -6.24 21.31 5.99
N ILE A 137 -6.12 20.65 7.14
CA ILE A 137 -7.24 20.44 8.08
C ILE A 137 -6.88 21.10 9.40
N LEU A 138 -7.76 21.98 9.87
CA LEU A 138 -7.71 22.66 11.15
C LEU A 138 -8.95 22.33 11.96
N CYS A 139 -8.76 22.03 13.25
CA CYS A 139 -9.87 21.82 14.17
C CYS A 139 -10.12 23.08 15.01
N CYS A 140 -11.39 23.44 15.15
CA CYS A 140 -11.85 24.61 15.87
C CYS A 140 -12.84 24.21 16.96
N LYS A 141 -12.75 24.82 18.15
CA LYS A 141 -13.73 24.66 19.24
C LYS A 141 -15.09 25.24 18.85
N THR A 142 -15.05 26.38 18.16
CA THR A 142 -16.22 27.11 17.65
C THR A 142 -16.00 27.45 16.19
N LEU A 143 -17.03 27.28 15.38
CA LEU A 143 -17.00 27.58 13.95
C LEU A 143 -18.34 28.21 13.56
N GLU A 144 -18.27 29.49 13.22
CA GLU A 144 -19.39 30.28 12.74
C GLU A 144 -19.02 30.92 11.40
N THR A 145 -19.99 31.02 10.51
CA THR A 145 -19.86 31.70 9.22
C THR A 145 -20.85 32.86 9.14
N THR A 146 -20.50 33.89 8.36
CA THR A 146 -21.37 35.02 8.04
C THR A 146 -21.45 35.14 6.53
N LEU A 147 -22.62 35.52 6.01
CA LEU A 147 -22.77 35.88 4.60
C LEU A 147 -22.29 37.30 4.33
N TRP A 148 -21.47 37.47 3.32
CA TRP A 148 -20.95 38.76 2.85
C TRP A 148 -21.59 39.13 1.52
N LEU A 149 -21.95 40.41 1.35
CA LEU A 149 -22.41 40.99 0.09
C LEU A 149 -21.47 42.15 -0.27
N ASP A 150 -20.89 42.11 -1.47
CA ASP A 150 -19.97 43.17 -1.96
C ASP A 150 -18.87 43.55 -0.96
N LYS A 151 -18.26 42.54 -0.30
CA LYS A 151 -17.22 42.68 0.73
C LYS A 151 -17.67 43.33 2.04
N GLN A 152 -18.97 43.37 2.32
CA GLN A 152 -19.50 43.74 3.64
C GLN A 152 -20.24 42.57 4.28
N PRO A 153 -20.03 42.30 5.58
CA PRO A 153 -20.78 41.26 6.29
C PRO A 153 -22.25 41.70 6.41
N LEU A 154 -23.16 40.79 6.10
CA LEU A 154 -24.59 41.00 6.30
C LEU A 154 -24.93 40.85 7.79
N PRO A 155 -25.67 41.78 8.39
CA PRO A 155 -26.02 41.68 9.80
C PRO A 155 -27.00 40.52 10.03
N LYS A 156 -26.81 39.79 11.13
CA LYS A 156 -27.67 38.69 11.59
C LYS A 156 -27.72 37.48 10.63
N THR A 157 -26.62 37.22 9.93
CA THR A 157 -26.45 36.02 9.10
C THR A 157 -25.38 35.07 9.66
N ASP A 158 -24.94 35.30 10.90
CA ASP A 158 -24.03 34.40 11.61
C ASP A 158 -24.75 33.06 11.85
N GLU A 159 -24.15 31.97 11.35
CA GLU A 159 -24.67 30.61 11.50
C GLU A 159 -23.55 29.68 11.97
N GLU A 160 -23.86 28.78 12.91
CA GLU A 160 -22.92 27.73 13.31
C GLU A 160 -22.85 26.66 12.23
N THR A 161 -21.63 26.22 11.90
CA THR A 161 -21.40 25.14 10.93
C THR A 161 -20.41 24.12 11.47
N ASP A 162 -20.53 22.88 11.01
CA ASP A 162 -19.64 21.79 11.37
C ASP A 162 -18.37 21.74 10.49
N VAL A 163 -18.47 22.22 9.25
CA VAL A 163 -17.36 22.26 8.29
C VAL A 163 -17.42 23.51 7.43
N PHE A 164 -16.28 24.17 7.28
CA PHE A 164 -16.09 25.24 6.32
C PHE A 164 -14.81 25.00 5.52
N VAL A 165 -14.81 25.40 4.25
CA VAL A 165 -13.65 25.29 3.36
C VAL A 165 -13.30 26.66 2.82
N GLU A 166 -12.09 27.11 3.14
CA GLU A 166 -11.48 28.26 2.51
C GLU A 166 -10.64 27.81 1.32
N ARG A 167 -10.90 28.39 0.14
CA ARG A 167 -10.17 28.05 -1.08
C ARG A 167 -9.07 29.08 -1.33
N GLU A 168 -7.85 28.58 -1.50
CA GLU A 168 -6.66 29.36 -1.80
C GLU A 168 -6.24 29.15 -3.27
N GLN A 169 -5.20 29.86 -3.73
CA GLN A 169 -4.75 29.78 -5.13
C GLN A 169 -4.26 28.38 -5.54
N GLN A 170 -3.71 27.59 -4.60
CA GLN A 170 -3.13 26.28 -4.88
C GLN A 170 -3.60 25.19 -3.89
N GLY A 171 -4.71 25.41 -3.18
CA GLY A 171 -5.20 24.45 -2.19
C GLY A 171 -6.46 24.90 -1.48
N CYS A 172 -6.80 24.19 -0.41
CA CYS A 172 -7.90 24.57 0.46
C CYS A 172 -7.62 24.20 1.91
N THR A 173 -8.16 25.02 2.80
CA THR A 173 -8.08 24.87 4.24
C THR A 173 -9.46 24.51 4.78
N PHE A 174 -9.56 23.33 5.36
CA PHE A 174 -10.75 22.82 6.03
C PHE A 174 -10.73 23.25 7.49
N TYR A 175 -11.75 23.98 7.90
CA TYR A 175 -12.03 24.29 9.29
C TYR A 175 -13.15 23.36 9.76
N LEU A 176 -12.84 22.53 10.76
CA LEU A 176 -13.76 21.53 11.30
C LEU A 176 -14.12 21.90 12.74
N LYS A 177 -15.42 22.01 13.04
CA LYS A 177 -15.89 22.15 14.42
C LYS A 177 -15.58 20.86 15.17
N HIS A 178 -14.92 20.98 16.32
CA HIS A 178 -14.50 19.86 17.16
C HIS A 178 -15.71 19.04 17.59
N ASN A 179 -15.63 17.72 17.42
CA ASN A 179 -16.71 16.80 17.73
C ASN A 179 -16.16 15.59 18.49
N ASP A 180 -16.24 15.63 19.82
CA ASP A 180 -15.75 14.54 20.69
C ASP A 180 -16.50 13.21 20.45
N ASP A 181 -17.79 13.29 20.11
CA ASP A 181 -18.66 12.13 19.97
C ASP A 181 -18.48 11.37 18.64
N MET A 182 -17.64 11.87 17.73
CA MET A 182 -17.44 11.31 16.38
C MET A 182 -18.79 11.04 15.68
N ALA A 183 -19.73 11.98 15.78
CA ALA A 183 -21.09 11.78 15.32
C ALA A 183 -21.14 11.48 13.81
N LEU A 184 -21.76 10.35 13.43
CA LEU A 184 -21.79 9.87 12.03
C LEU A 184 -22.32 10.91 11.03
N LYS A 185 -23.29 11.73 11.44
CA LYS A 185 -23.84 12.81 10.59
C LYS A 185 -22.76 13.83 10.24
N VAL A 186 -21.98 14.26 11.23
CA VAL A 186 -20.90 15.24 11.09
C VAL A 186 -19.77 14.65 10.25
N ILE A 187 -19.37 13.41 10.54
CA ILE A 187 -18.34 12.71 9.74
C ILE A 187 -18.75 12.64 8.28
N ASN A 188 -19.99 12.22 8.00
CA ASN A 188 -20.49 12.14 6.63
C ASN A 188 -20.51 13.51 5.94
N GLU A 189 -20.86 14.58 6.66
CA GLU A 189 -20.82 15.94 6.12
C GLU A 189 -19.39 16.35 5.71
N VAL A 190 -18.40 16.12 6.58
CA VAL A 190 -16.99 16.38 6.28
C VAL A 190 -16.50 15.54 5.10
N ILE A 191 -16.83 14.24 5.05
CA ILE A 191 -16.47 13.33 3.96
C ILE A 191 -17.05 13.80 2.62
N MET A 192 -18.31 14.23 2.61
CA MET A 192 -18.95 14.74 1.40
C MET A 192 -18.33 16.05 0.93
N THR A 193 -17.90 16.92 1.86
CA THR A 193 -17.18 18.15 1.54
C THR A 193 -15.77 17.85 1.01
N LEU A 194 -15.01 16.96 1.66
CA LEU A 194 -13.72 16.46 1.17
C LEU A 194 -13.83 15.86 -0.23
N THR A 195 -14.85 15.04 -0.48
CA THR A 195 -15.12 14.42 -1.78
C THR A 195 -15.28 15.48 -2.88
N LYS A 196 -16.03 16.56 -2.60
CA LYS A 196 -16.23 17.66 -3.55
C LYS A 196 -14.92 18.40 -3.82
N GLU A 197 -14.20 18.79 -2.76
CA GLU A 197 -12.97 19.58 -2.90
C GLU A 197 -11.84 18.77 -3.54
N ILE A 198 -11.69 17.48 -3.23
CA ILE A 198 -10.75 16.58 -3.90
C ILE A 198 -11.05 16.54 -5.40
N ASN A 199 -12.31 16.44 -5.81
CA ASN A 199 -12.65 16.45 -7.23
C ASN A 199 -12.32 17.81 -7.89
N VAL A 200 -12.58 18.93 -7.20
CA VAL A 200 -12.20 20.27 -7.69
C VAL A 200 -10.68 20.39 -7.87
N LEU A 201 -9.89 19.94 -6.89
CA LEU A 201 -8.42 19.93 -6.95
C LEU A 201 -7.87 19.02 -8.06
N LEU A 202 -8.57 17.94 -8.39
CA LEU A 202 -8.27 17.07 -9.53
C LEU A 202 -8.69 17.67 -10.87
N GLY A 203 -9.29 18.87 -10.89
CA GLY A 203 -9.78 19.54 -12.09
C GLY A 203 -11.11 18.98 -12.59
N ASN A 204 -11.99 18.55 -11.67
CA ASN A 204 -13.31 17.97 -11.92
C ASN A 204 -13.27 16.75 -12.86
N ARG A 205 -12.23 15.93 -12.73
CA ARG A 205 -12.02 14.77 -13.59
C ARG A 205 -12.89 13.59 -13.20
N ILE A 206 -13.27 13.44 -11.94
CA ILE A 206 -14.09 12.31 -11.47
C ILE A 206 -15.54 12.56 -11.87
N ALA A 207 -16.14 11.61 -12.59
CA ALA A 207 -17.54 11.68 -13.00
C ALA A 207 -18.47 11.70 -11.78
N SER A 208 -19.63 12.37 -11.92
CA SER A 208 -20.61 12.51 -10.83
C SER A 208 -21.07 11.17 -10.24
N GLY A 209 -21.21 10.12 -11.07
CA GLY A 209 -21.55 8.77 -10.62
C GLY A 209 -20.48 8.09 -9.77
N HIS A 210 -19.22 8.55 -9.84
CA HIS A 210 -18.08 8.01 -9.10
C HIS A 210 -17.76 8.79 -7.82
N LEU A 211 -18.37 9.97 -7.61
CA LEU A 211 -18.20 10.74 -6.37
C LEU A 211 -18.66 9.99 -5.10
N PRO A 212 -19.78 9.25 -5.10
CA PRO A 212 -20.15 8.44 -3.94
C PRO A 212 -19.12 7.35 -3.62
N VAL A 213 -18.43 6.84 -4.64
CA VAL A 213 -17.36 5.85 -4.46
C VAL A 213 -16.14 6.49 -3.81
N LEU A 214 -15.77 7.70 -4.24
CA LEU A 214 -14.71 8.48 -3.58
C LEU A 214 -15.02 8.72 -2.09
N GLY A 215 -16.26 9.09 -1.76
CA GLY A 215 -16.69 9.23 -0.37
C GLY A 215 -16.58 7.93 0.43
N GLN A 216 -16.95 6.79 -0.16
CA GLN A 216 -16.78 5.47 0.47
C GLN A 216 -15.30 5.12 0.70
N LEU A 217 -14.44 5.44 -0.27
CA LEU A 217 -13.00 5.19 -0.17
C LEU A 217 -12.34 6.00 0.96
N LEU A 218 -12.77 7.25 1.19
CA LEU A 218 -12.32 8.07 2.31
C LEU A 218 -12.69 7.48 3.68
N MET A 219 -13.66 6.57 3.74
CA MET A 219 -14.10 5.89 4.96
C MET A 219 -13.47 4.50 5.13
N CYS A 220 -12.60 4.05 4.21
CA CYS A 220 -11.97 2.74 4.31
C CYS A 220 -10.78 2.77 5.28
N ASP A 221 -10.78 1.86 6.24
CA ASP A 221 -9.71 1.76 7.25
C ASP A 221 -8.43 1.11 6.68
N ASP A 222 -8.58 0.21 5.71
CA ASP A 222 -7.48 -0.57 5.13
C ASP A 222 -7.67 -0.92 3.64
N LEU A 223 -6.65 -1.58 3.06
CA LEU A 223 -6.65 -1.96 1.65
C LEU A 223 -7.71 -3.02 1.31
N GLN A 224 -8.14 -3.85 2.26
CA GLN A 224 -9.20 -4.84 2.04
C GLN A 224 -10.56 -4.17 1.88
N ASP A 225 -10.85 -3.18 2.71
CA ASP A 225 -12.06 -2.36 2.60
C ASP A 225 -12.10 -1.58 1.30
N VAL A 226 -10.95 -1.03 0.88
CA VAL A 226 -10.79 -0.40 -0.43
C VAL A 226 -11.08 -1.39 -1.55
N ARG A 227 -10.45 -2.57 -1.56
CA ARG A 227 -10.68 -3.61 -2.58
C ARG A 227 -12.14 -4.05 -2.64
N LYS A 228 -12.78 -4.23 -1.49
CA LYS A 228 -14.21 -4.57 -1.39
C LYS A 228 -15.08 -3.45 -1.98
N THR A 229 -14.74 -2.19 -1.70
CA THR A 229 -15.43 -1.01 -2.22
C THR A 229 -15.26 -0.90 -3.74
N LEU A 230 -14.04 -1.09 -4.26
CA LEU A 230 -13.77 -1.11 -5.70
C LEU A 230 -14.53 -2.24 -6.41
N ALA A 231 -14.47 -3.47 -5.88
CA ALA A 231 -15.16 -4.63 -6.43
C ALA A 231 -16.69 -4.46 -6.45
N LYS A 232 -17.28 -3.93 -5.37
CA LYS A 232 -18.71 -3.64 -5.29
C LYS A 232 -19.16 -2.64 -6.36
N ASN A 233 -18.30 -1.69 -6.71
CA ASN A 233 -18.56 -0.66 -7.71
C ASN A 233 -18.00 -1.01 -9.10
N GLN A 234 -17.54 -2.26 -9.32
CA GLN A 234 -17.02 -2.78 -10.60
C GLN A 234 -15.82 -1.99 -11.16
N ILE A 235 -15.00 -1.40 -10.29
CA ILE A 235 -13.79 -0.67 -10.66
C ILE A 235 -12.62 -1.65 -10.68
N ARG A 236 -11.80 -1.61 -11.74
CA ARG A 236 -10.65 -2.52 -11.86
C ARG A 236 -9.58 -2.21 -10.82
N ASP A 237 -9.17 -3.25 -10.12
CA ASP A 237 -8.08 -3.21 -9.16
C ASP A 237 -6.76 -2.96 -9.90
N SER A 238 -6.01 -1.93 -9.50
CA SER A 238 -4.88 -1.41 -10.27
C SER A 238 -3.57 -2.19 -10.10
N ALA A 239 -3.63 -3.36 -9.45
CA ALA A 239 -2.52 -4.18 -8.92
C ALA A 239 -1.23 -4.22 -9.78
N GLU A 240 -0.48 -3.12 -9.76
CA GLU A 240 0.96 -3.05 -9.84
C GLU A 240 1.43 -2.60 -8.46
N THR A 241 1.67 -3.64 -7.65
CA THR A 241 2.51 -3.75 -6.45
C THR A 241 3.14 -2.45 -5.94
N GLU A 242 2.57 -1.86 -4.88
CA GLU A 242 3.30 -0.94 -4.00
C GLU A 242 4.11 -1.77 -2.98
N SER A 243 5.38 -1.40 -2.89
CA SER A 243 6.45 -1.89 -2.00
C SER A 243 6.16 -1.64 -0.51
N SER A 244 6.35 -2.65 0.35
CA SER A 244 6.07 -2.55 1.78
C SER A 244 7.13 -3.17 2.73
N SER A 245 8.45 -2.95 2.59
CA SER A 245 9.54 -3.12 3.62
C SER A 245 9.74 -4.50 4.31
N PHE A 246 10.96 -5.07 4.40
CA PHE A 246 11.38 -6.52 4.46
C PHE A 246 11.76 -7.23 5.80
N SER A 247 11.11 -8.31 6.31
CA SER A 247 11.69 -9.31 7.27
C SER A 247 11.63 -10.70 6.67
N PRO A 248 12.78 -11.28 6.38
CA PRO A 248 12.86 -12.69 6.07
C PRO A 248 12.98 -13.54 7.35
N ALA A 249 12.93 -14.86 7.18
CA ALA A 249 13.04 -15.85 8.25
C ALA A 249 14.38 -15.74 9.03
N ALA A 250 14.53 -16.51 10.11
CA ALA A 250 15.79 -16.52 10.84
C ALA A 250 16.90 -17.19 10.00
N PRO A 251 18.14 -16.67 10.04
CA PRO A 251 19.31 -17.38 9.52
C PRO A 251 19.38 -18.82 10.04
N GLY A 252 19.87 -19.75 9.21
CA GLY A 252 19.91 -21.19 9.49
C GLY A 252 18.64 -21.96 9.12
N THR A 253 17.53 -21.27 8.87
CA THR A 253 16.28 -21.93 8.47
C THR A 253 16.32 -22.37 7.00
N GLU A 254 15.81 -23.57 6.70
CA GLU A 254 15.68 -24.07 5.32
C GLU A 254 14.77 -23.16 4.48
N ILE A 255 15.25 -22.79 3.29
CA ILE A 255 14.50 -22.03 2.30
C ILE A 255 13.44 -22.96 1.72
N PRO A 256 12.15 -22.63 1.83
CA PRO A 256 11.08 -23.43 1.25
C PRO A 256 11.30 -23.64 -0.25
N GLU A 257 10.94 -24.83 -0.73
CA GLU A 257 11.14 -25.24 -2.12
C GLU A 257 10.47 -24.29 -3.11
N GLU A 258 9.35 -23.66 -2.71
CA GLU A 258 8.68 -22.64 -3.47
C GLU A 258 9.46 -21.34 -3.66
N TRP A 259 10.62 -21.15 -3.02
CA TRP A 259 11.48 -19.99 -3.23
C TRP A 259 12.80 -20.33 -3.93
N HIS A 260 13.08 -21.61 -4.22
CA HIS A 260 14.33 -22.01 -4.87
C HIS A 260 14.52 -21.41 -6.27
N ASP A 261 13.43 -21.14 -7.01
CA ASP A 261 13.55 -20.45 -8.31
C ASP A 261 13.93 -18.96 -8.20
N CYS A 262 13.75 -18.36 -7.01
CA CYS A 262 14.17 -16.99 -6.72
C CYS A 262 15.67 -16.87 -6.44
N LEU A 263 16.38 -17.96 -6.16
CA LEU A 263 17.83 -17.91 -5.97
C LEU A 263 18.53 -17.63 -7.31
N ASP A 264 19.36 -16.60 -7.33
CA ASP A 264 20.12 -16.19 -8.50
C ASP A 264 21.37 -17.06 -8.64
N MET A 265 21.43 -17.74 -9.78
CA MET A 265 22.51 -18.65 -10.15
C MET A 265 23.77 -17.89 -10.61
N ASN A 266 23.79 -16.57 -10.60
CA ASN A 266 25.00 -15.81 -10.88
C ASN A 266 26.01 -15.88 -9.72
N VAL A 267 27.14 -16.57 -9.92
CA VAL A 267 28.25 -16.59 -8.93
C VAL A 267 28.88 -15.21 -8.75
N LEU A 268 28.83 -14.37 -9.79
CA LEU A 268 29.43 -13.04 -9.80
C LEU A 268 28.51 -11.97 -9.19
N ASN A 269 27.63 -12.36 -8.28
CA ASN A 269 26.84 -11.42 -7.51
C ASN A 269 27.73 -10.70 -6.48
N ASN A 270 27.48 -9.41 -6.27
CA ASN A 270 28.13 -8.63 -5.21
C ASN A 270 27.27 -8.74 -3.97
N PHE A 271 27.83 -9.30 -2.90
CA PHE A 271 27.19 -9.37 -1.60
C PHE A 271 27.65 -8.19 -0.75
N GLU A 272 26.75 -7.58 0.00
CA GLU A 272 27.05 -6.48 0.93
C GLU A 272 26.97 -6.98 2.38
N GLU A 273 27.71 -6.39 3.31
CA GLU A 273 27.54 -6.64 4.74
C GLU A 273 26.08 -6.41 5.17
N GLU A 274 25.58 -7.27 6.06
CA GLU A 274 24.17 -7.35 6.48
C GLU A 274 23.18 -7.81 5.38
N GLU A 275 23.64 -8.16 4.17
CA GLU A 275 22.74 -8.66 3.12
C GLU A 275 22.20 -10.07 3.47
N TYR A 276 20.89 -10.25 3.27
CA TYR A 276 20.22 -11.53 3.44
C TYR A 276 20.29 -12.40 2.18
N VAL A 277 20.83 -13.61 2.31
CA VAL A 277 21.20 -14.50 1.20
C VAL A 277 20.74 -15.94 1.44
N GLY A 278 20.76 -16.75 0.38
CA GLY A 278 20.66 -18.20 0.48
C GLY A 278 22.05 -18.83 0.53
N TYR A 279 22.26 -19.77 1.44
CA TYR A 279 23.49 -20.55 1.57
C TYR A 279 23.19 -22.03 1.27
N SER A 280 23.98 -22.64 0.38
CA SER A 280 23.85 -24.04 0.00
C SER A 280 24.68 -24.95 0.91
N ILE A 281 24.01 -25.88 1.61
CA ILE A 281 24.63 -26.88 2.49
C ILE A 281 23.90 -28.21 2.32
N ASP A 282 24.64 -29.31 2.13
CA ASP A 282 24.10 -30.68 2.00
C ASP A 282 22.88 -30.82 1.07
N ASP A 283 23.00 -30.31 -0.16
CA ASP A 283 21.94 -30.29 -1.19
C ASP A 283 20.65 -29.54 -0.80
N LYS A 284 20.74 -28.67 0.20
CA LYS A 284 19.66 -27.79 0.65
C LYS A 284 20.09 -26.34 0.60
N TYR A 285 19.10 -25.46 0.54
CA TYR A 285 19.30 -24.03 0.68
C TYR A 285 18.79 -23.59 2.05
N ILE A 286 19.62 -22.91 2.83
CA ILE A 286 19.23 -22.28 4.09
C ILE A 286 19.40 -20.76 3.98
N TYR A 287 18.70 -20.02 4.82
CA TYR A 287 18.87 -18.58 4.92
C TYR A 287 20.15 -18.21 5.68
N ALA A 288 20.83 -17.15 5.26
CA ALA A 288 22.03 -16.64 5.92
C ALA A 288 22.14 -15.11 5.77
N VAL A 289 22.97 -14.48 6.61
CA VAL A 289 23.28 -13.04 6.53
C VAL A 289 24.77 -12.86 6.35
N ILE A 290 25.18 -11.98 5.44
CA ILE A 290 26.58 -11.64 5.23
C ILE A 290 27.08 -10.80 6.41
N VAL A 291 28.19 -11.22 7.02
CA VAL A 291 28.81 -10.52 8.16
C VAL A 291 30.05 -9.76 7.72
N GLU A 292 30.89 -10.36 6.88
CA GLU A 292 32.17 -9.79 6.46
C GLU A 292 32.57 -10.34 5.09
N GLU A 293 33.14 -9.48 4.24
CA GLU A 293 33.71 -9.87 2.94
C GLU A 293 35.20 -10.21 3.09
N LEU A 294 35.62 -11.37 2.56
CA LEU A 294 37.02 -11.82 2.57
C LEU A 294 37.54 -11.94 1.12
N PRO A 295 38.29 -10.94 0.62
CA PRO A 295 38.73 -10.92 -0.77
C PRO A 295 39.70 -12.07 -1.08
N GLY A 296 39.40 -12.82 -2.15
CA GLY A 296 40.18 -13.98 -2.59
C GLY A 296 41.43 -13.63 -3.40
N HIS A 297 42.41 -14.54 -3.42
CA HIS A 297 43.71 -14.32 -4.09
C HIS A 297 43.71 -14.55 -5.62
N ASN A 298 42.70 -15.25 -6.18
CA ASN A 298 42.67 -15.71 -7.57
C ASN A 298 41.40 -15.25 -8.33
N GLY A 299 41.01 -13.99 -8.16
CA GLY A 299 39.81 -13.43 -8.81
C GLY A 299 38.52 -13.74 -8.06
N ARG A 300 37.38 -13.33 -8.62
CA ARG A 300 36.10 -13.21 -7.90
C ARG A 300 35.46 -14.54 -7.47
N TYR A 301 35.76 -15.62 -8.19
CA TYR A 301 35.35 -16.99 -7.82
C TYR A 301 36.09 -17.57 -6.60
N SER A 302 37.18 -16.92 -6.17
CA SER A 302 37.94 -17.33 -4.97
C SER A 302 37.57 -16.52 -3.72
N TRP A 303 36.60 -15.60 -3.83
CA TRP A 303 36.15 -14.80 -2.71
C TRP A 303 35.44 -15.66 -1.68
N ARG A 304 35.64 -15.30 -0.42
CA ARG A 304 35.01 -15.95 0.73
C ARG A 304 34.26 -14.90 1.53
N TYR A 305 33.32 -15.36 2.34
CA TYR A 305 32.48 -14.50 3.15
C TYR A 305 32.31 -15.15 4.52
N LYS A 306 32.27 -14.34 5.57
CA LYS A 306 31.71 -14.79 6.85
C LYS A 306 30.22 -14.59 6.80
N ILE A 307 29.47 -15.64 7.14
CA ILE A 307 28.02 -15.60 7.18
C ILE A 307 27.50 -16.01 8.56
N ASP A 308 26.44 -15.35 8.98
CA ASP A 308 25.63 -15.75 10.12
C ASP A 308 24.52 -16.70 9.64
N ILE A 309 24.49 -17.90 10.23
CA ILE A 309 23.48 -18.93 10.03
C ILE A 309 22.66 -19.20 11.30
N GLY A 310 22.68 -18.27 12.26
CA GLY A 310 21.97 -18.39 13.53
C GLY A 310 22.69 -19.23 14.58
N GLU A 311 23.99 -19.51 14.38
CA GLU A 311 24.88 -20.15 15.35
C GLU A 311 25.71 -19.11 16.12
N ASP A 312 26.41 -19.53 17.19
CA ASP A 312 27.14 -18.61 18.09
C ASP A 312 28.31 -17.88 17.40
N GLU A 313 28.90 -18.47 16.35
CA GLU A 313 30.00 -17.87 15.58
C GLU A 313 29.71 -17.89 14.07
N PRO A 314 29.99 -16.79 13.34
CA PRO A 314 29.89 -16.76 11.88
C PRO A 314 30.85 -17.76 11.22
N ILE A 315 30.37 -18.45 10.19
CA ILE A 315 31.16 -19.43 9.44
C ILE A 315 31.72 -18.84 8.16
N GLU A 316 32.91 -19.30 7.75
CA GLU A 316 33.54 -18.87 6.50
C GLU A 316 33.16 -19.79 5.34
N VAL A 317 32.56 -19.21 4.30
CA VAL A 317 32.06 -19.94 3.13
C VAL A 317 32.56 -19.35 1.83
N SER A 318 32.57 -20.16 0.77
CA SER A 318 32.96 -19.71 -0.57
C SER A 318 31.80 -19.00 -1.27
N CYS A 319 32.10 -18.02 -2.13
CA CYS A 319 31.08 -17.30 -2.91
C CYS A 319 30.23 -18.23 -3.81
N VAL A 320 30.77 -19.39 -4.18
CA VAL A 320 30.05 -20.40 -4.99
C VAL A 320 28.85 -20.99 -4.25
N ASP A 321 28.87 -21.01 -2.92
CA ASP A 321 27.84 -21.56 -2.05
C ASP A 321 26.75 -20.53 -1.68
N LEU A 322 26.92 -19.25 -2.05
CA LEU A 322 26.03 -18.15 -1.70
C LEU A 322 25.18 -17.68 -2.88
N PHE A 323 23.90 -17.41 -2.64
CA PHE A 323 22.91 -17.06 -3.64
C PHE A 323 22.13 -15.81 -3.21
N GLN A 324 22.08 -14.79 -4.08
CA GLN A 324 21.15 -13.67 -3.87
C GLN A 324 19.75 -14.07 -4.29
N PHE A 325 18.72 -13.45 -3.70
CA PHE A 325 17.38 -13.57 -4.25
C PHE A 325 17.19 -12.57 -5.40
N LYS A 326 16.74 -13.07 -6.56
CA LYS A 326 16.44 -12.27 -7.76
C LYS A 326 15.56 -11.08 -7.41
N ARG A 327 16.06 -9.87 -7.68
CA ARG A 327 15.29 -8.63 -7.61
C ARG A 327 14.77 -8.30 -9.01
N GLU A 328 13.49 -7.97 -9.15
CA GLU A 328 12.96 -7.54 -10.44
C GLU A 328 13.66 -6.26 -10.89
N LYS A 329 14.23 -6.28 -12.09
CA LYS A 329 14.73 -5.07 -12.73
C LYS A 329 13.56 -4.34 -13.32
N LYS A 330 13.36 -3.07 -12.93
CA LYS A 330 12.51 -2.14 -13.68
C LYS A 330 13.03 -2.11 -15.11
N VAL A 331 12.30 -2.75 -16.03
CA VAL A 331 12.63 -2.72 -17.45
C VAL A 331 12.51 -1.27 -17.89
N LYS A 332 13.64 -0.63 -18.19
CA LYS A 332 13.62 0.59 -19.00
C LYS A 332 13.00 0.19 -20.34
N THR A 333 11.80 0.68 -20.64
CA THR A 333 11.13 0.46 -21.91
C THR A 333 11.89 1.16 -23.03
N GLU A 334 13.02 0.59 -23.45
CA GLU A 334 13.54 0.81 -24.78
C GLU A 334 12.74 -0.06 -25.73
N ARG A 335 11.92 0.61 -26.54
CA ARG A 335 11.13 0.01 -27.63
C ARG A 335 12.07 -0.75 -28.57
N ARG A 336 12.24 -2.06 -28.38
CA ARG A 336 12.77 -2.96 -29.41
C ARG A 336 11.76 -2.99 -30.57
N LYS A 337 12.04 -2.22 -31.62
CA LYS A 337 11.40 -2.37 -32.93
C LYS A 337 11.90 -3.66 -33.58
N CYS A 338 11.01 -4.62 -33.78
CA CYS A 338 11.19 -5.68 -34.77
C CYS A 338 10.25 -5.38 -35.94
N MET A 339 10.75 -4.80 -37.03
CA MET A 339 10.24 -4.97 -38.39
C MET A 339 11.36 -4.63 -39.40
N GLU A 340 11.52 -5.52 -40.38
CA GLU A 340 12.47 -5.54 -41.49
C GLU A 340 12.27 -4.40 -42.53
N PRO A 341 13.22 -4.18 -43.48
CA PRO A 341 13.58 -2.85 -43.99
C PRO A 341 12.91 -2.43 -45.30
N GLY A 342 12.70 -1.12 -45.46
CA GLY A 342 12.40 -0.45 -46.74
C GLY A 342 13.25 0.83 -46.88
N PRO A 343 13.64 1.24 -48.09
CA PRO A 343 14.88 1.98 -48.27
C PRO A 343 14.73 3.52 -48.36
N GLN A 344 15.83 4.18 -47.97
CA GLN A 344 16.34 5.49 -48.42
C GLN A 344 16.26 6.71 -47.47
N LYS A 345 17.47 7.13 -47.06
CA LYS A 345 18.07 8.50 -47.11
C LYS A 345 17.44 9.60 -46.25
N LYS A 346 18.16 10.07 -45.22
CA LYS A 346 19.28 11.05 -45.24
C LYS A 346 19.56 11.59 -43.83
N THR A 347 20.81 11.41 -43.40
CA THR A 347 21.63 12.23 -42.48
C THR A 347 21.03 13.46 -41.79
N LEU A 348 21.14 13.49 -40.44
CA LEU A 348 21.54 14.66 -39.63
C LEU A 348 22.08 14.18 -38.27
N LYS A 349 23.08 14.90 -37.75
CA LYS A 349 24.02 14.56 -36.65
C LYS A 349 23.34 14.50 -35.26
N PRO A 350 23.93 13.84 -34.25
CA PRO A 350 23.50 13.97 -32.86
C PRO A 350 24.08 15.26 -32.26
N GLU A 351 23.20 16.10 -31.71
CA GLU A 351 23.58 17.23 -30.86
C GLU A 351 23.84 16.73 -29.44
N GLU A 352 24.97 17.20 -28.90
CA GLU A 352 25.48 16.96 -27.56
C GLU A 352 24.56 17.65 -26.54
N ASN A 353 23.88 16.87 -25.69
CA ASN A 353 23.25 17.40 -24.49
C ASN A 353 24.24 17.28 -23.33
N THR A 354 24.81 18.42 -22.98
CA THR A 354 25.63 18.70 -21.81
C THR A 354 24.87 18.32 -20.53
N CYS A 355 25.30 17.25 -19.88
CA CYS A 355 24.87 16.92 -18.51
C CYS A 355 25.86 17.59 -17.55
N MET A 356 25.35 18.35 -16.58
CA MET A 356 26.19 18.98 -15.56
C MET A 356 26.97 17.93 -14.77
N GLU A 357 28.28 18.08 -14.80
CA GLU A 357 29.28 17.35 -14.04
C GLU A 357 29.19 17.78 -12.56
N LEU A 358 28.90 16.83 -11.67
CA LEU A 358 29.04 17.03 -10.22
C LEU A 358 30.48 16.71 -9.84
N GLU A 359 31.18 17.71 -9.30
CA GLU A 359 32.53 17.56 -8.76
C GLU A 359 32.56 16.61 -7.55
N PRO A 360 33.56 15.72 -7.42
CA PRO A 360 33.74 14.89 -6.24
C PRO A 360 34.35 15.70 -5.09
N LEU A 361 33.73 15.64 -3.91
CA LEU A 361 34.37 16.01 -2.66
C LEU A 361 35.59 15.09 -2.43
N THR A 362 36.75 15.70 -2.29
CA THR A 362 38.05 15.08 -2.01
C THR A 362 38.01 14.35 -0.66
N GLY A 363 38.18 13.02 -0.69
CA GLY A 363 38.38 12.26 0.56
C GLY A 363 38.05 10.76 0.52
N ALA A 364 37.47 10.21 -0.55
CA ALA A 364 37.23 8.77 -0.67
C ALA A 364 38.12 8.15 -1.75
N VAL A 365 38.91 7.14 -1.36
CA VAL A 365 39.74 6.33 -2.25
C VAL A 365 38.83 5.60 -3.25
N PRO A 366 39.07 5.69 -4.57
CA PRO A 366 38.24 5.04 -5.56
C PRO A 366 38.54 3.54 -5.60
N HIS A 367 37.72 2.73 -4.95
CA HIS A 367 37.66 1.30 -5.25
C HIS A 367 36.79 1.10 -6.50
N SER A 368 37.47 0.74 -7.58
CA SER A 368 37.00 0.28 -8.90
C SER A 368 35.49 0.18 -9.11
N SER A 369 34.92 1.20 -9.74
CA SER A 369 33.67 1.11 -10.50
C SER A 369 33.92 0.35 -11.81
N GLU A 370 34.16 -0.96 -11.73
CA GLU A 370 33.91 -1.85 -12.86
C GLU A 370 32.39 -2.06 -12.97
N LEU A 371 31.85 -1.79 -14.16
CA LEU A 371 30.45 -1.93 -14.54
C LEU A 371 29.76 -3.15 -13.91
N SER A 372 28.64 -2.92 -13.23
CA SER A 372 27.77 -3.98 -12.71
C SER A 372 27.41 -4.97 -13.82
N THR A 373 27.97 -6.18 -13.76
CA THR A 373 27.80 -7.29 -14.74
C THR A 373 26.44 -7.98 -14.66
N ASN A 374 25.46 -7.35 -14.02
CA ASN A 374 24.17 -7.99 -13.73
C ASN A 374 23.23 -8.05 -14.95
N SER A 375 23.45 -7.29 -16.02
CA SER A 375 22.56 -7.27 -17.21
C SER A 375 22.60 -8.59 -18.00
N LEU A 376 21.42 -9.08 -18.42
CA LEU A 376 21.35 -10.14 -19.43
C LEU A 376 22.06 -9.65 -20.71
N PRO A 377 22.83 -10.50 -21.39
CA PRO A 377 23.54 -10.11 -22.59
C PRO A 377 22.58 -9.67 -23.69
N ALA A 378 23.01 -8.64 -24.44
CA ALA A 378 22.19 -8.07 -25.51
C ALA A 378 22.18 -8.97 -26.76
N SER A 379 23.16 -9.87 -26.92
CA SER A 379 23.28 -10.80 -28.04
C SER A 379 23.87 -12.17 -27.64
N VAL A 380 23.75 -13.15 -28.55
CA VAL A 380 24.30 -14.50 -28.34
C VAL A 380 25.82 -14.48 -28.24
N GLU A 381 26.49 -13.64 -29.02
CA GLU A 381 27.95 -13.53 -29.05
C GLU A 381 28.51 -12.95 -27.74
N GLU A 382 27.75 -12.05 -27.10
CA GLU A 382 28.07 -11.56 -25.77
C GLU A 382 27.92 -12.66 -24.71
N ALA A 383 26.82 -13.43 -24.77
CA ALA A 383 26.60 -14.59 -23.91
C ALA A 383 27.74 -15.63 -24.04
N LYS A 384 28.17 -15.95 -25.26
CA LYS A 384 29.29 -16.88 -25.52
C LYS A 384 30.60 -16.36 -24.91
N ARG A 385 30.91 -15.07 -25.06
CA ARG A 385 32.11 -14.46 -24.45
C ARG A 385 32.07 -14.46 -22.92
N GLU A 386 30.90 -14.21 -22.33
CA GLU A 386 30.71 -14.30 -20.87
C GLU A 386 30.92 -15.73 -20.38
N ILE A 387 30.37 -16.72 -21.09
CA ILE A 387 30.57 -18.14 -20.80
C ILE A 387 32.05 -18.50 -20.83
N ASP A 388 32.79 -18.13 -21.87
CA ASP A 388 34.22 -18.43 -22.01
C ASP A 388 35.03 -17.81 -20.87
N LYS A 389 34.74 -16.54 -20.53
CA LYS A 389 35.40 -15.85 -19.41
C LYS A 389 35.14 -16.57 -18.09
N CYS A 390 33.87 -16.93 -17.81
CA CYS A 390 33.51 -17.64 -16.59
C CYS A 390 34.19 -19.01 -16.51
N LEU A 391 34.15 -19.81 -17.59
CA LEU A 391 34.78 -21.13 -17.62
C LEU A 391 36.30 -21.05 -17.40
N ALA A 392 36.98 -20.06 -17.98
CA ALA A 392 38.41 -19.86 -17.80
C ALA A 392 38.81 -19.56 -16.34
N GLU A 393 37.95 -18.84 -15.59
CA GLU A 393 38.15 -18.58 -14.17
C GLU A 393 37.77 -19.81 -13.31
N ILE A 394 36.62 -20.43 -13.58
CA ILE A 394 36.13 -21.60 -12.86
C ILE A 394 37.10 -22.79 -12.96
N TRP A 395 37.74 -23.01 -14.11
CA TRP A 395 38.68 -24.12 -14.28
C TRP A 395 39.96 -24.00 -13.45
N ARG A 396 40.23 -22.83 -12.86
CA ARG A 396 41.35 -22.60 -11.94
C ARG A 396 41.03 -23.01 -10.49
N LEU A 397 39.75 -23.23 -10.17
CA LEU A 397 39.32 -23.62 -8.84
C LEU A 397 39.68 -25.08 -8.52
N PRO A 398 39.78 -25.45 -7.22
CA PRO A 398 39.84 -26.84 -6.77
C PRO A 398 38.66 -27.67 -7.29
N GLU A 399 38.81 -28.99 -7.36
CA GLU A 399 37.82 -29.89 -7.98
C GLU A 399 36.40 -29.75 -7.41
N GLU A 400 36.28 -29.67 -6.09
CA GLU A 400 35.01 -29.51 -5.38
C GLU A 400 34.30 -28.17 -5.71
N GLU A 401 35.02 -27.06 -5.56
CA GLU A 401 34.47 -25.73 -5.88
C GLU A 401 34.20 -25.56 -7.37
N ARG A 402 35.03 -26.17 -8.22
CA ARG A 402 34.86 -26.19 -9.68
C ARG A 402 33.57 -26.91 -10.07
N HIS A 403 33.28 -28.06 -9.46
CA HIS A 403 32.04 -28.79 -9.73
C HIS A 403 30.81 -27.92 -9.42
N LYS A 404 30.78 -27.31 -8.22
CA LYS A 404 29.70 -26.41 -7.79
C LYS A 404 29.54 -25.19 -8.70
N ALA A 405 30.66 -24.54 -9.06
CA ALA A 405 30.64 -23.38 -9.93
C ALA A 405 30.17 -23.72 -11.37
N ILE A 406 30.54 -24.89 -11.90
CA ILE A 406 30.04 -25.37 -13.20
C ILE A 406 28.55 -25.68 -13.13
N LYS A 407 28.08 -26.37 -12.08
CA LYS A 407 26.64 -26.61 -11.85
C LYS A 407 25.87 -25.29 -11.83
N ARG A 408 26.38 -24.29 -11.12
CA ARG A 408 25.75 -22.98 -11.00
C ARG A 408 25.73 -22.20 -12.32
N LEU A 409 26.82 -22.21 -13.09
CA LEU A 409 26.86 -21.65 -14.45
C LEU A 409 25.91 -22.38 -15.40
N TYR A 410 25.82 -23.71 -15.29
CA TYR A 410 24.88 -24.53 -16.06
C TYR A 410 23.44 -24.15 -15.80
N LEU A 411 23.03 -24.03 -14.52
CA LEU A 411 21.67 -23.62 -14.13
C LEU A 411 21.37 -22.17 -14.52
N ARG A 412 22.35 -21.25 -14.46
CA ARG A 412 22.19 -19.85 -14.91
C ARG A 412 21.75 -19.76 -16.36
N TRP A 413 22.33 -20.56 -17.25
CA TRP A 413 22.03 -20.54 -18.69
C TRP A 413 20.93 -21.50 -19.11
N HIS A 414 20.43 -22.35 -18.20
CA HIS A 414 19.42 -23.35 -18.53
C HIS A 414 18.12 -22.70 -19.06
N PRO A 415 17.50 -23.22 -20.14
CA PRO A 415 16.29 -22.64 -20.72
C PRO A 415 15.11 -22.51 -19.75
N ASP A 416 14.88 -23.50 -18.88
CA ASP A 416 13.79 -23.46 -17.89
C ASP A 416 13.97 -22.37 -16.82
N LYS A 417 15.18 -21.83 -16.65
CA LYS A 417 15.47 -20.71 -15.73
C LYS A 417 15.34 -19.34 -16.41
N ASN A 418 15.21 -19.30 -17.75
CA ASN A 418 15.27 -18.11 -18.60
C ASN A 418 14.08 -18.04 -19.59
N LEU A 419 12.87 -18.06 -19.05
CA LEU A 419 11.63 -18.09 -19.86
C LEU A 419 11.46 -16.85 -20.76
N ASP A 420 11.94 -15.68 -20.30
CA ASP A 420 11.76 -14.40 -20.99
C ASP A 420 12.68 -14.24 -22.22
N CYS A 421 13.72 -15.06 -22.35
CA CYS A 421 14.71 -15.01 -23.43
C CYS A 421 15.08 -16.42 -23.94
N GLN A 422 14.08 -17.28 -24.10
CA GLN A 422 14.25 -18.71 -24.38
C GLN A 422 15.16 -19.03 -25.58
N SER A 423 15.09 -18.26 -26.67
CA SER A 423 15.93 -18.49 -27.87
C SER A 423 17.41 -18.22 -27.60
N LEU A 424 17.73 -17.09 -26.98
CA LEU A 424 19.08 -16.71 -26.56
C LEU A 424 19.64 -17.72 -25.54
N ALA A 425 18.87 -18.03 -24.50
CA ALA A 425 19.26 -18.98 -23.47
C ALA A 425 19.52 -20.37 -24.05
N SER A 426 18.67 -20.85 -24.97
CA SER A 426 18.86 -22.17 -25.60
C SER A 426 20.14 -22.25 -26.44
N GLU A 427 20.51 -21.17 -27.14
CA GLU A 427 21.75 -21.16 -27.92
C GLU A 427 22.99 -21.03 -27.04
N ALA A 428 22.95 -20.14 -26.04
CA ALA A 428 24.02 -19.98 -25.06
C ALA A 428 24.23 -21.27 -24.25
N PHE A 429 23.15 -21.95 -23.85
CA PHE A 429 23.20 -23.22 -23.13
C PHE A 429 23.83 -24.35 -23.95
N LYS A 430 23.44 -24.49 -25.22
CA LYS A 430 24.08 -25.46 -26.13
C LYS A 430 25.58 -25.20 -26.28
N TYR A 431 25.95 -23.93 -26.38
CA TYR A 431 27.36 -23.54 -26.45
C TYR A 431 28.11 -23.89 -25.17
N LEU A 432 27.54 -23.55 -23.99
CA LEU A 432 28.09 -23.89 -22.68
C LEU A 432 28.33 -25.40 -22.53
N GLN A 433 27.33 -26.23 -22.87
CA GLN A 433 27.48 -27.70 -22.79
C GLN A 433 28.64 -28.22 -23.64
N ASN A 434 28.77 -27.71 -24.87
CA ASN A 434 29.88 -28.09 -25.75
C ASN A 434 31.23 -27.66 -25.16
N GLN A 435 31.35 -26.44 -24.62
CA GLN A 435 32.60 -25.96 -24.02
C GLN A 435 32.98 -26.77 -22.78
N ILE A 436 32.02 -27.08 -21.90
CA ILE A 436 32.27 -27.94 -20.74
C ILE A 436 32.75 -29.32 -21.20
N ASP A 437 32.09 -29.91 -22.20
CA ASP A 437 32.48 -31.23 -22.73
C ASP A 437 33.88 -31.21 -23.36
N GLU A 438 34.23 -30.19 -24.15
CA GLU A 438 35.57 -30.06 -24.73
C GLU A 438 36.66 -29.87 -23.67
N LEU A 439 36.43 -29.02 -22.66
CA LEU A 439 37.38 -28.79 -21.56
C LEU A 439 37.52 -30.02 -20.65
N SER A 440 36.50 -30.88 -20.62
CA SER A 440 36.50 -32.13 -19.84
C SER A 440 37.15 -33.31 -20.58
N LYS A 441 37.49 -33.16 -21.86
CA LYS A 441 38.23 -34.20 -22.57
C LYS A 441 39.68 -34.25 -22.06
N PRO A 442 40.22 -35.44 -21.80
CA PRO A 442 41.63 -35.57 -21.46
C PRO A 442 42.48 -35.07 -22.65
N LYS A 443 43.46 -34.19 -22.37
CA LYS A 443 44.46 -33.79 -23.37
C LYS A 443 45.20 -35.04 -23.81
N ALA A 444 45.16 -35.33 -25.12
CA ALA A 444 45.65 -36.56 -25.70
C ALA A 444 47.13 -36.86 -25.35
N ALA A 445 47.35 -37.79 -24.42
CA ALA A 445 48.47 -38.72 -24.47
C ALA A 445 47.84 -40.08 -24.81
N GLY A 446 48.29 -40.68 -25.92
CA GLY A 446 47.60 -41.78 -26.61
C GLY A 446 47.07 -42.88 -25.70
N SER A 447 45.75 -43.03 -25.68
CA SER A 447 45.09 -44.25 -25.22
C SER A 447 43.83 -44.47 -26.02
N THR A 448 43.87 -45.52 -26.84
CA THR A 448 42.76 -46.01 -27.65
C THR A 448 41.81 -46.80 -26.75
N PHE A 449 41.01 -46.11 -25.94
CA PHE A 449 39.86 -46.72 -25.27
C PHE A 449 38.67 -45.78 -25.27
N SER A 450 37.53 -46.33 -25.67
CA SER A 450 36.22 -45.69 -25.72
C SER A 450 35.79 -45.22 -24.32
N SER A 451 36.09 -43.97 -23.97
CA SER A 451 35.46 -43.30 -22.84
C SER A 451 34.53 -42.22 -23.38
N ARG A 452 33.28 -42.62 -23.64
CA ARG A 452 32.19 -41.74 -24.08
C ARG A 452 31.63 -40.87 -22.93
N ASN A 453 32.28 -40.83 -21.77
CA ASN A 453 31.76 -40.17 -20.57
C ASN A 453 32.66 -38.99 -20.17
N THR A 454 32.33 -37.80 -20.66
CA THR A 454 32.87 -36.54 -20.12
C THR A 454 32.38 -36.40 -18.69
N TYR A 455 33.27 -36.12 -17.73
CA TYR A 455 32.97 -36.11 -16.28
C TYR A 455 31.65 -35.41 -15.92
N PHE A 456 31.38 -34.22 -16.48
CA PHE A 456 30.16 -33.46 -16.21
C PHE A 456 28.89 -33.98 -16.91
N ARG A 457 29.02 -34.71 -18.03
CA ARG A 457 27.85 -35.22 -18.79
C ARG A 457 27.03 -36.21 -17.98
N GLY A 458 27.64 -36.91 -17.03
CA GLY A 458 26.93 -37.77 -16.07
C GLY A 458 25.93 -37.02 -15.19
N PHE A 459 26.17 -35.73 -14.93
CA PHE A 459 25.35 -34.89 -14.04
C PHE A 459 24.30 -34.04 -14.78
N TYR A 460 24.36 -33.96 -16.11
CA TYR A 460 23.45 -33.12 -16.88
C TYR A 460 21.98 -33.50 -16.68
N GLU A 461 21.66 -34.79 -16.59
CA GLU A 461 20.28 -35.22 -16.35
C GLU A 461 19.77 -34.75 -14.98
N GLU A 462 20.60 -34.86 -13.95
CA GLU A 462 20.29 -34.39 -12.59
C GLU A 462 20.08 -32.87 -12.58
N TRP A 463 20.99 -32.10 -13.18
CA TRP A 463 20.89 -30.63 -13.23
C TRP A 463 19.69 -30.16 -14.08
N ASN A 464 19.36 -30.88 -15.15
CA ASN A 464 18.14 -30.63 -15.93
C ASN A 464 16.89 -30.90 -15.10
N GLN A 465 16.88 -31.98 -14.31
CA GLN A 465 15.77 -32.28 -13.40
C GLN A 465 15.61 -31.20 -12.33
N GLU A 466 16.71 -30.70 -11.77
CA GLU A 466 16.70 -29.61 -10.79
C GLU A 466 16.17 -28.30 -11.40
N ALA A 467 16.60 -27.94 -12.61
CA ALA A 467 16.08 -26.76 -13.30
C ALA A 467 14.56 -26.86 -13.56
N ARG A 468 14.09 -28.04 -13.98
CA ARG A 468 12.65 -28.33 -14.15
C ARG A 468 11.91 -28.32 -12.83
N TYR A 469 12.52 -28.84 -11.76
CA TYR A 469 11.95 -28.86 -10.42
C TYR A 469 11.66 -27.44 -9.94
N HIS A 470 12.67 -26.58 -9.94
CA HIS A 470 12.53 -25.18 -9.56
C HIS A 470 11.42 -24.46 -10.34
N ARG A 471 11.37 -24.68 -11.66
CA ARG A 471 10.30 -24.13 -12.52
C ARG A 471 8.93 -24.67 -12.13
N ASN A 472 8.79 -25.98 -11.96
CA ASN A 472 7.51 -26.62 -11.63
C ASN A 472 6.99 -26.15 -10.27
N THR A 473 7.86 -25.97 -9.28
CA THR A 473 7.48 -25.49 -7.95
C THR A 473 7.00 -24.03 -8.02
N ARG A 474 7.70 -23.16 -8.78
CA ARG A 474 7.22 -21.80 -9.09
C ARG A 474 5.86 -21.78 -9.79
N GLU A 475 5.66 -22.63 -10.80
CA GLU A 475 4.38 -22.74 -11.51
C GLU A 475 3.26 -23.27 -10.59
N ARG A 476 3.56 -24.24 -9.71
CA ARG A 476 2.62 -24.78 -8.74
C ARG A 476 2.22 -23.74 -7.69
N PHE A 477 3.18 -22.99 -7.17
CA PHE A 477 2.94 -21.87 -6.25
C PHE A 477 2.01 -20.83 -6.90
N SER A 478 2.33 -20.41 -8.13
CA SER A 478 1.52 -19.48 -8.91
C SER A 478 0.09 -19.97 -9.21
N ARG A 479 -0.14 -21.29 -9.30
CA ARG A 479 -1.47 -21.89 -9.56
C ARG A 479 -2.30 -22.12 -8.30
N GLY A 480 -1.65 -22.35 -7.14
CA GLY A 480 -2.32 -22.70 -5.88
C GLY A 480 -2.88 -21.52 -5.07
N TYR A 481 -2.27 -20.34 -5.19
CA TYR A 481 -2.68 -19.13 -4.48
C TYR A 481 -3.56 -18.22 -5.36
N ARG A 482 -4.89 -18.37 -5.27
CA ARG A 482 -5.85 -17.44 -5.89
C ARG A 482 -5.82 -16.09 -5.17
N GLY A 483 -4.93 -15.21 -5.59
CA GLY A 483 -4.81 -13.85 -5.04
C GLY A 483 -3.41 -13.22 -5.15
N PHE A 484 -2.42 -13.93 -5.69
CA PHE A 484 -1.06 -13.42 -5.86
C PHE A 484 -0.75 -13.28 -7.36
N HIS A 485 -0.20 -12.15 -7.80
CA HIS A 485 0.03 -11.85 -9.23
C HIS A 485 1.50 -11.74 -9.62
N SER A 486 2.46 -11.90 -8.69
CA SER A 486 3.89 -11.99 -9.03
C SER A 486 4.61 -12.99 -8.12
N TYR A 487 5.40 -13.89 -8.70
CA TYR A 487 6.29 -14.77 -7.96
C TYR A 487 7.53 -13.98 -7.56
N ASN A 488 7.48 -13.27 -6.44
CA ASN A 488 8.57 -12.41 -5.98
C ASN A 488 8.83 -12.68 -4.49
N PHE A 489 9.99 -13.28 -4.21
CA PHE A 489 10.46 -13.55 -2.85
C PHE A 489 10.41 -12.30 -1.98
N TRP A 490 10.74 -11.16 -2.60
CA TRP A 490 10.83 -9.94 -1.86
C TRP A 490 9.46 -9.32 -1.49
N THR A 491 8.44 -9.46 -2.33
CA THR A 491 7.09 -8.98 -1.96
C THR A 491 6.41 -9.88 -0.92
N HIS A 492 6.93 -11.09 -0.69
CA HIS A 492 6.35 -12.05 0.24
C HIS A 492 6.81 -11.87 1.70
N ASN A 493 8.05 -11.44 1.91
CA ASN A 493 8.72 -11.41 3.22
C ASN A 493 8.89 -9.99 3.77
N GLU A 494 7.85 -9.17 3.72
CA GLU A 494 7.88 -7.79 4.19
C GLU A 494 7.66 -7.62 5.74
N ASN A 495 8.63 -6.97 6.45
CA ASN A 495 8.84 -6.63 7.89
C ASN A 495 7.83 -5.65 8.47
N VAL A 496 7.28 -5.98 9.66
CA VAL A 496 6.81 -5.04 10.71
C VAL A 496 6.86 -5.82 12.07
N PRO A 497 7.09 -5.21 13.27
CA PRO A 497 8.40 -4.93 13.86
C PRO A 497 8.54 -5.51 15.29
N ARG A 498 9.64 -6.23 15.57
CA ARG A 498 9.98 -6.62 16.97
C ARG A 498 10.10 -5.39 17.88
N GLU A 499 10.53 -4.25 17.35
CA GLU A 499 10.63 -2.99 18.10
C GLU A 499 9.28 -2.39 18.49
N GLU A 500 8.27 -2.48 17.62
CA GLU A 500 6.93 -1.97 17.94
C GLU A 500 6.25 -2.90 18.94
N ALA A 501 6.36 -4.22 18.80
CA ALA A 501 5.91 -5.15 19.85
C ALA A 501 6.54 -4.83 21.22
N ARG A 502 7.85 -4.53 21.25
CA ARG A 502 8.54 -4.07 22.47
C ARG A 502 8.03 -2.71 22.96
N ARG A 503 7.75 -1.76 22.07
CA ARG A 503 7.15 -0.45 22.42
C ARG A 503 5.80 -0.60 23.11
N TRP A 504 4.93 -1.47 22.60
CA TRP A 504 3.64 -1.76 23.21
C TRP A 504 3.77 -2.46 24.57
N CYS A 505 4.72 -3.39 24.72
CA CYS A 505 5.03 -4.00 26.02
C CYS A 505 5.50 -2.95 27.04
N ARG A 506 6.36 -2.00 26.64
CA ARG A 506 6.79 -0.90 27.52
C ARG A 506 5.61 -0.08 28.02
N GLN A 507 4.67 0.28 27.15
CA GLN A 507 3.47 1.01 27.57
C GLN A 507 2.57 0.17 28.48
N ALA A 508 2.36 -1.12 28.16
CA ALA A 508 1.58 -2.02 29.01
C ALA A 508 2.17 -2.15 30.42
N ARG A 509 3.50 -2.19 30.53
CA ARG A 509 4.21 -2.19 31.81
C ARG A 509 4.03 -0.89 32.58
N CYS A 510 4.11 0.26 31.91
CA CYS A 510 3.83 1.57 32.51
C CYS A 510 2.39 1.65 33.03
N ASP A 511 1.41 1.19 32.26
CA ASP A 511 0.00 1.19 32.63
C ASP A 511 -0.26 0.28 33.85
N LEU A 512 0.38 -0.89 33.89
CA LEU A 512 0.29 -1.81 35.03
C LEU A 512 0.90 -1.21 36.30
N ASN A 513 2.05 -0.55 36.17
CA ASN A 513 2.68 0.18 37.27
C ASN A 513 1.82 1.36 37.75
N ALA A 514 1.12 2.03 36.83
CA ALA A 514 0.19 3.10 37.16
C ALA A 514 -1.07 2.57 37.86
N ALA A 515 -1.58 1.40 37.46
CA ALA A 515 -2.68 0.72 38.14
C ALA A 515 -2.32 0.35 39.59
N HIS A 516 -1.10 -0.14 39.80
CA HIS A 516 -0.63 -0.47 41.15
C HIS A 516 -0.60 0.73 42.10
N LYS A 517 -0.42 1.96 41.59
CA LYS A 517 -0.44 3.18 42.43
C LYS A 517 -1.84 3.55 42.93
N ASP A 518 -2.89 3.07 42.28
CA ASP A 518 -4.28 3.37 42.66
C ASP A 518 -4.84 2.40 43.72
N THR A 519 -4.08 1.35 44.09
CA THR A 519 -4.55 0.34 45.04
C THR A 519 -4.73 0.91 46.44
N GLY A 520 -5.80 0.53 47.12
CA GLY A 520 -6.08 0.97 48.50
C GLY A 520 -6.48 2.45 48.63
N GLY A 521 -6.60 3.19 47.51
CA GLY A 521 -6.95 4.61 47.47
C GLY A 521 -8.45 4.90 47.35
N GLY A 522 -9.32 3.88 47.33
CA GLY A 522 -10.77 4.05 47.12
C GLY A 522 -11.17 4.33 45.67
N SER A 523 -10.24 4.17 44.72
CA SER A 523 -10.41 4.36 43.28
C SER A 523 -10.26 3.03 42.53
N THR A 524 -10.95 2.00 43.01
CA THR A 524 -10.89 0.62 42.49
C THR A 524 -11.22 0.55 40.99
N GLU A 525 -12.18 1.35 40.53
CA GLU A 525 -12.58 1.46 39.14
C GLU A 525 -11.42 1.91 38.24
N TRP A 526 -10.60 2.86 38.71
CA TRP A 526 -9.44 3.36 37.97
C TRP A 526 -8.31 2.33 37.94
N CYS A 527 -8.08 1.62 39.05
CA CYS A 527 -7.14 0.50 39.08
C CYS A 527 -7.54 -0.56 38.05
N LEU A 528 -8.81 -1.00 38.04
CA LEU A 528 -9.30 -2.02 37.11
C LEU A 528 -9.30 -1.54 35.64
N PHE A 529 -9.57 -0.25 35.39
CA PHE A 529 -9.46 0.34 34.05
C PHE A 529 -8.01 0.34 33.54
N LYS A 530 -7.06 0.77 34.37
CA LYS A 530 -5.62 0.75 34.00
C LYS A 530 -5.12 -0.68 33.81
N VAL A 531 -5.61 -1.64 34.59
CA VAL A 531 -5.37 -3.09 34.35
C VAL A 531 -5.90 -3.52 32.98
N HIS A 532 -7.12 -3.12 32.60
CA HIS A 532 -7.65 -3.39 31.25
C HIS A 532 -6.71 -2.86 30.17
N GLN A 533 -6.29 -1.60 30.30
CA GLN A 533 -5.38 -0.94 29.37
C GLN A 533 -4.03 -1.68 29.24
N ALA A 534 -3.45 -2.11 30.36
CA ALA A 534 -2.23 -2.91 30.34
C ALA A 534 -2.41 -4.24 29.58
N VAL A 535 -3.51 -4.96 29.85
CA VAL A 535 -3.82 -6.24 29.20
C VAL A 535 -4.06 -6.09 27.70
N GLU A 536 -4.86 -5.09 27.31
CA GLU A 536 -5.13 -4.79 25.90
C GLU A 536 -3.84 -4.50 25.13
N LYS A 537 -2.99 -3.60 25.65
CA LYS A 537 -1.72 -3.25 25.03
C LYS A 537 -0.74 -4.43 24.97
N SER A 538 -0.75 -5.29 25.98
CA SER A 538 0.04 -6.53 25.98
C SER A 538 -0.39 -7.45 24.84
N LEU A 539 -1.70 -7.70 24.69
CA LEU A 539 -2.23 -8.55 23.63
C LEU A 539 -1.95 -7.96 22.23
N ILE A 540 -2.04 -6.63 22.09
CA ILE A 540 -1.66 -5.93 20.87
C ILE A 540 -0.17 -6.15 20.56
N ALA A 541 0.72 -6.10 21.56
CA ALA A 541 2.14 -6.38 21.38
C ALA A 541 2.39 -7.79 20.82
N ALA A 542 1.65 -8.80 21.30
CA ALA A 542 1.74 -10.16 20.78
C ALA A 542 1.29 -10.26 19.31
N CYS A 543 0.24 -9.52 18.93
CA CYS A 543 -0.20 -9.41 17.53
C CYS A 543 0.82 -8.69 16.65
N TYR A 544 1.45 -7.62 17.13
CA TYR A 544 2.55 -6.97 16.41
C TYR A 544 3.73 -7.91 16.19
N LYS A 545 4.12 -8.72 17.19
CA LYS A 545 5.19 -9.71 16.99
C LYS A 545 4.83 -10.78 15.96
N ARG A 546 3.58 -11.22 15.91
CA ARG A 546 3.17 -12.34 15.03
C ARG A 546 2.85 -11.87 13.60
N ASN A 547 2.15 -10.75 13.46
CA ASN A 547 1.52 -10.32 12.21
C ASN A 547 1.97 -8.94 11.75
N GLY A 548 2.82 -8.23 12.53
CA GLY A 548 3.23 -6.86 12.22
C GLY A 548 2.11 -5.81 12.31
N GLN A 549 0.91 -6.21 12.73
CA GLN A 549 -0.30 -5.40 12.66
C GLN A 549 -1.04 -5.40 14.00
N ARG A 550 -1.75 -4.29 14.26
CA ARG A 550 -2.72 -4.22 15.36
C ARG A 550 -3.90 -5.15 15.05
N PRO A 551 -4.44 -5.90 16.03
CA PRO A 551 -5.65 -6.68 15.81
C PRO A 551 -6.82 -5.77 15.43
N ASN A 552 -7.64 -6.21 14.47
CA ASN A 552 -8.89 -5.55 14.11
C ASN A 552 -9.74 -5.38 15.37
N SER A 553 -10.36 -4.21 15.53
CA SER A 553 -11.04 -3.78 16.75
C SER A 553 -11.97 -4.87 17.31
N SER A 554 -11.50 -5.52 18.38
CA SER A 554 -12.17 -6.65 19.02
C SER A 554 -11.83 -6.65 20.50
N SER A 555 -12.69 -7.27 21.32
CA SER A 555 -12.52 -7.29 22.78
C SER A 555 -11.23 -8.02 23.19
N ILE A 556 -10.70 -7.71 24.39
CA ILE A 556 -9.53 -8.41 24.93
C ILE A 556 -9.70 -9.95 24.98
N SER A 557 -10.94 -10.45 25.12
CA SER A 557 -11.23 -11.90 25.08
C SER A 557 -11.03 -12.49 23.68
N ALA A 558 -11.48 -11.80 22.63
CA ALA A 558 -11.29 -12.23 21.25
C ALA A 558 -9.81 -12.21 20.88
N THR A 559 -9.11 -11.13 21.23
CA THR A 559 -7.67 -10.99 20.99
C THR A 559 -6.88 -12.05 21.77
N ALA A 560 -7.23 -12.34 23.02
CA ALA A 560 -6.58 -13.41 23.78
C ALA A 560 -6.81 -14.79 23.18
N ALA A 561 -8.03 -15.09 22.72
CA ALA A 561 -8.34 -16.34 22.02
C ALA A 561 -7.51 -16.50 20.73
N GLN A 562 -7.33 -15.41 19.98
CA GLN A 562 -6.46 -15.39 18.81
C GLN A 562 -4.99 -15.61 19.19
N VAL A 563 -4.47 -14.82 20.12
CA VAL A 563 -3.06 -14.85 20.56
C VAL A 563 -2.68 -16.20 21.19
N SER A 564 -3.63 -16.89 21.85
CA SER A 564 -3.40 -18.21 22.44
C SER A 564 -2.94 -19.28 21.45
N ARG A 565 -3.18 -19.06 20.15
CA ARG A 565 -2.79 -19.96 19.06
C ARG A 565 -1.38 -19.70 18.56
N TYR A 566 -0.72 -18.61 18.98
CA TYR A 566 0.59 -18.20 18.45
C TYR A 566 1.75 -18.99 19.05
N SER A 567 1.64 -19.43 20.29
CA SER A 567 2.67 -20.22 20.97
C SER A 567 2.08 -21.06 22.11
N LEU A 568 2.73 -22.18 22.43
CA LEU A 568 2.34 -23.06 23.54
C LEU A 568 2.28 -22.33 24.88
N GLN A 569 3.19 -21.37 25.10
CA GLN A 569 3.28 -20.61 26.34
C GLN A 569 2.12 -19.61 26.56
N LEU A 570 1.31 -19.37 25.52
CA LEU A 570 0.19 -18.41 25.53
C LEU A 570 -1.19 -19.10 25.56
N ARG A 571 -1.25 -20.43 25.61
CA ARG A 571 -2.53 -21.17 25.51
C ARG A 571 -3.53 -20.81 26.61
N ASP A 572 -3.05 -20.41 27.78
CA ASP A 572 -3.85 -20.09 28.95
C ASP A 572 -4.29 -18.62 29.02
N LEU A 573 -3.84 -17.76 28.10
CA LEU A 573 -4.24 -16.35 28.07
C LEU A 573 -5.76 -16.11 28.04
N PRO A 574 -6.59 -16.90 27.31
CA PRO A 574 -8.03 -16.70 27.31
C PRO A 574 -8.65 -16.91 28.70
N GLU A 575 -8.12 -17.87 29.47
CA GLU A 575 -8.59 -18.14 30.83
C GLU A 575 -8.13 -17.03 31.80
N ILE A 576 -6.91 -16.52 31.64
CA ILE A 576 -6.43 -15.36 32.41
C ILE A 576 -7.30 -14.13 32.15
N VAL A 577 -7.62 -13.83 30.89
CA VAL A 577 -8.50 -12.70 30.52
C VAL A 577 -9.91 -12.88 31.07
N LYS A 578 -10.46 -14.09 31.01
CA LYS A 578 -11.77 -14.40 31.60
C LYS A 578 -11.78 -14.16 33.11
N ASN A 579 -10.73 -14.58 33.82
CA ASN A 579 -10.58 -14.32 35.25
C ASN A 579 -10.50 -12.81 35.55
N LEU A 580 -9.74 -12.05 34.77
CA LEU A 580 -9.68 -10.59 34.89
C LEU A 580 -11.06 -9.95 34.73
N GLN A 581 -11.86 -10.40 33.77
CA GLN A 581 -13.24 -9.91 33.58
C GLN A 581 -14.14 -10.23 34.79
N THR A 582 -14.01 -11.42 35.40
CA THR A 582 -14.77 -11.75 36.62
C THR A 582 -14.37 -10.90 37.83
N LEU A 583 -13.15 -10.36 37.84
CA LEU A 583 -12.67 -9.43 38.87
C LEU A 583 -13.16 -7.99 38.65
N GLY A 584 -13.84 -7.71 37.53
CA GLY A 584 -14.40 -6.39 37.22
C GLY A 584 -13.58 -5.59 36.20
N VAL A 585 -12.55 -6.17 35.58
CA VAL A 585 -11.77 -5.52 34.52
C VAL A 585 -12.62 -5.42 33.25
N ASP A 586 -13.00 -4.20 32.90
CA ASP A 586 -13.84 -3.89 31.74
C ASP A 586 -13.52 -2.47 31.23
N PRO A 587 -13.55 -2.20 29.92
CA PRO A 587 -13.22 -0.88 29.39
C PRO A 587 -14.34 0.15 29.59
N LYS A 588 -15.59 -0.26 29.81
CA LYS A 588 -16.75 0.63 29.89
C LYS A 588 -17.37 0.68 31.29
N LYS A 589 -17.57 -0.48 31.93
CA LYS A 589 -18.17 -0.56 33.27
C LYS A 589 -17.34 0.16 34.33
N THR A 590 -16.03 0.24 34.19
CA THR A 590 -15.19 0.98 35.14
C THR A 590 -15.28 2.50 34.97
N GLN A 591 -15.86 3.00 33.87
CA GLN A 591 -15.84 4.41 33.53
C GLN A 591 -17.23 5.06 33.54
N TYR A 592 -18.26 4.38 33.02
CA TYR A 592 -19.53 5.04 32.71
C TYR A 592 -20.67 4.64 33.66
N PRO A 593 -21.35 5.59 34.31
CA PRO A 593 -22.50 5.31 35.18
C PRO A 593 -23.67 4.58 34.50
N ASN A 594 -23.91 4.83 33.22
CA ASN A 594 -24.97 4.18 32.45
C ASN A 594 -24.74 2.66 32.24
N CYS A 595 -23.54 2.15 32.54
CA CYS A 595 -23.25 0.72 32.55
C CYS A 595 -23.68 0.02 33.85
N HIS A 596 -24.25 0.78 34.80
CA HIS A 596 -24.72 0.30 36.10
C HIS A 596 -26.19 0.70 36.31
N PRO A 597 -26.94 -0.02 37.17
CA PRO A 597 -28.29 0.38 37.52
C PRO A 597 -28.29 1.73 38.24
N TYR A 598 -29.21 2.63 37.86
CA TYR A 598 -29.42 3.88 38.59
C TYR A 598 -29.75 3.60 40.07
N PRO A 599 -29.17 4.32 41.05
CA PRO A 599 -28.33 5.53 40.95
C PRO A 599 -26.82 5.26 41.04
N HIS A 600 -26.37 4.04 40.78
CA HIS A 600 -24.98 3.64 41.01
C HIS A 600 -23.99 4.27 40.03
N ILE A 601 -22.78 4.57 40.53
CA ILE A 601 -21.62 5.04 39.77
C ILE A 601 -20.47 4.04 39.86
N PRO A 602 -19.54 3.97 38.89
CA PRO A 602 -18.48 2.97 38.87
C PRO A 602 -17.67 2.88 40.17
N ASN A 603 -17.34 4.02 40.78
CA ASN A 603 -16.56 4.07 42.03
C ASN A 603 -17.13 3.20 43.17
N GLY A 604 -18.46 3.04 43.24
CA GLY A 604 -19.11 2.25 44.28
C GLY A 604 -19.44 0.81 43.91
N GLN A 605 -18.99 0.29 42.77
CA GLN A 605 -19.46 -1.00 42.22
C GLN A 605 -18.42 -2.12 42.22
N PHE A 606 -17.15 -1.80 42.50
CA PHE A 606 -16.06 -2.77 42.48
C PHE A 606 -15.51 -3.01 43.89
N ARG A 607 -15.12 -4.26 44.17
CA ARG A 607 -14.54 -4.64 45.46
C ARG A 607 -13.06 -4.34 45.46
N SER A 608 -12.55 -3.62 46.46
CA SER A 608 -11.12 -3.31 46.61
C SER A 608 -10.25 -4.56 46.71
N GLU A 609 -10.77 -5.67 47.26
CA GLU A 609 -10.10 -6.97 47.29
C GLU A 609 -9.72 -7.50 45.89
N ASN A 610 -10.45 -7.09 44.84
CA ASN A 610 -10.18 -7.52 43.47
C ASN A 610 -8.97 -6.81 42.84
N GLU A 611 -8.53 -5.66 43.38
CA GLU A 611 -7.45 -4.85 42.81
C GLU A 611 -6.16 -5.64 42.70
N MET A 612 -5.69 -6.20 43.82
CA MET A 612 -4.44 -6.98 43.87
C MET A 612 -4.54 -8.28 43.08
N LEU A 613 -5.70 -8.93 43.07
CA LEU A 613 -5.94 -10.13 42.27
C LEU A 613 -5.85 -9.82 40.77
N ALA A 614 -6.44 -8.71 40.33
CA ALA A 614 -6.43 -8.28 38.94
C ALA A 614 -5.02 -7.87 38.50
N LEU A 615 -4.29 -7.13 39.34
CA LEU A 615 -2.89 -6.76 39.09
C LEU A 615 -1.98 -7.99 38.94
N ASN A 616 -2.11 -8.96 39.85
CA ASN A 616 -1.31 -10.19 39.79
C ASN A 616 -1.59 -10.98 38.51
N LYS A 617 -2.86 -11.11 38.11
CA LYS A 617 -3.25 -11.80 36.88
C LYS A 617 -2.81 -11.06 35.60
N ALA A 618 -2.90 -9.73 35.60
CA ALA A 618 -2.41 -8.93 34.48
C ALA A 618 -0.89 -8.94 34.36
N SER A 619 -0.17 -8.97 35.50
CA SER A 619 1.29 -9.15 35.54
C SER A 619 1.69 -10.52 34.98
N GLU A 620 0.98 -11.59 35.36
CA GLU A 620 1.18 -12.93 34.81
C GLU A 620 1.03 -12.95 33.28
N LEU A 621 -0.05 -12.34 32.76
CA LEU A 621 -0.31 -12.22 31.33
C LEU A 621 0.78 -11.41 30.61
N LEU A 622 1.15 -10.24 31.14
CA LEU A 622 2.17 -9.38 30.55
C LEU A 622 3.54 -10.06 30.56
N ASN A 623 3.92 -10.77 31.62
CA ASN A 623 5.19 -11.51 31.67
C ASN A 623 5.25 -12.62 30.60
N LYS A 624 4.15 -13.37 30.41
CA LYS A 624 4.05 -14.38 29.35
C LYS A 624 4.19 -13.75 27.96
N ILE A 625 3.60 -12.59 27.76
CA ILE A 625 3.68 -11.86 26.49
C ILE A 625 5.06 -11.25 26.28
N GLU A 626 5.70 -10.68 27.30
CA GLU A 626 7.07 -10.15 27.19
C GLU A 626 8.07 -11.28 26.91
N ALA A 627 7.92 -12.44 27.54
CA ALA A 627 8.71 -13.63 27.22
C ALA A 627 8.42 -14.14 25.81
N TYR A 628 7.20 -13.99 25.32
CA TYR A 628 6.88 -14.24 23.92
C TYR A 628 7.43 -13.17 23.00
N VAL A 629 7.53 -11.90 23.41
CA VAL A 629 7.90 -10.76 22.55
C VAL A 629 9.40 -10.62 22.38
N ASN A 630 10.14 -10.83 23.46
CA ASN A 630 11.60 -10.92 23.43
C ASN A 630 12.07 -12.18 22.72
#